data_AF-A0A6L9ZDW1-F1
#
_entry.id   AF-A0A6L9ZDW1-F1
#
_cell.length_a   1.000
_cell.length_b   1.000
_cell.length_c   1.000
_cell.angle_alpha   90.00
_cell.angle_beta   90.00
_cell.angle_gamma   90.00
#
_symmetry.space_group_name_H-M   'P 1'
#
loop_
_entity.id
_entity.type
_entity.pdbx_description
1 polymer ?
#
loop_
_entity_poly.entity_id
_entity_poly.type
_entity_poly.pdbx_seq_one_letter_code
_entity_poly.pdbx_strand_id
1 'polypeptide(L)'
;LKATMVKADQMMSVQDVQEILAIPLIGVIPDDERVIVSSNQGEPLILSEKKTLPGIAIENIAARLEGANISFLDLMAEHDNLISRLRRLFR
;
A
#
# COMPACT_ATOMS: atom_id res chain seq x y z
N LEU A 1 -5.11 -4.22 0.88
CA LEU A 1 -5.05 -3.85 2.31
C LEU A 1 -5.96 -2.65 2.58
N LYS A 2 -6.93 -2.76 3.50
CA LYS A 2 -7.66 -1.58 4.04
C LYS A 2 -7.16 -1.28 5.45
N ALA A 3 -6.41 -0.18 5.61
CA ALA A 3 -5.76 0.18 6.87
C ALA A 3 -6.73 0.28 8.05
N THR A 4 -7.92 0.85 7.82
CA THR A 4 -8.94 1.03 8.85
C THR A 4 -9.48 -0.30 9.38
N MET A 5 -9.69 -1.29 8.50
CA MET A 5 -10.19 -2.61 8.89
C MET A 5 -9.13 -3.42 9.64
N VAL A 6 -7.85 -3.28 9.27
CA VAL A 6 -6.73 -3.89 10.02
C VAL A 6 -6.61 -3.27 11.40
N LYS A 7 -6.66 -1.93 11.51
CA LYS A 7 -6.67 -1.23 12.81
C LYS A 7 -7.86 -1.60 13.69
N ALA A 8 -8.98 -1.97 13.07
CA ALA A 8 -10.20 -2.40 13.77
C ALA A 8 -10.24 -3.90 14.09
N ASP A 9 -9.16 -4.64 13.84
CA ASP A 9 -9.08 -6.11 14.03
C ASP A 9 -10.14 -6.89 13.22
N GLN A 10 -10.63 -6.29 12.13
CA GLN A 10 -11.58 -6.91 11.19
C GLN A 10 -10.88 -7.57 10.01
N MET A 11 -9.55 -7.40 9.90
CA MET A 11 -8.68 -8.00 8.90
C MET A 11 -7.34 -8.35 9.52
N MET A 12 -6.76 -9.48 9.11
CA MET A 12 -5.40 -9.89 9.48
C MET A 12 -4.38 -8.84 9.05
N SER A 13 -3.39 -8.56 9.91
CA SER A 13 -2.32 -7.62 9.60
C SER A 13 -1.28 -8.24 8.66
N VAL A 14 -0.46 -7.40 8.03
CA VAL A 14 0.65 -7.87 7.18
C VAL A 14 1.68 -8.62 8.02
N GLN A 15 1.90 -8.16 9.26
CA GLN A 15 2.81 -8.79 10.21
C GLN A 15 2.38 -10.22 10.54
N ASP A 16 1.10 -10.43 10.86
CA ASP A 16 0.57 -11.78 11.16
C ASP A 16 0.73 -12.72 9.97
N VAL A 17 0.47 -12.24 8.74
CA VAL A 17 0.65 -13.04 7.52
C VAL A 17 2.11 -13.47 7.36
N GLN A 18 3.06 -12.56 7.60
CA GLN A 18 4.49 -12.87 7.51
C GLN A 18 4.93 -13.86 8.57
N GLU A 19 4.45 -13.72 9.81
CA GLU A 19 4.77 -14.64 10.92
C GLU A 19 4.24 -16.05 10.65
N ILE A 20 3.01 -16.17 10.16
CA ILE A 20 2.38 -17.47 9.86
C ILE A 20 3.06 -18.16 8.68
N LEU A 21 3.33 -17.44 7.59
CA LEU A 21 3.84 -18.05 6.37
C LEU A 21 5.37 -18.24 6.38
N ALA A 22 6.09 -17.48 7.20
CA ALA A 22 7.55 -17.54 7.32
C ALA A 22 8.31 -17.43 5.98
N ILE A 23 7.78 -16.62 5.05
CA ILE A 23 8.40 -16.35 3.74
C ILE A 23 8.69 -14.85 3.56
N PRO A 24 9.67 -14.48 2.73
CA PRO A 24 9.96 -13.08 2.42
C PRO A 24 8.77 -12.37 1.78
N LEU A 25 8.38 -11.24 2.35
CA LEU A 25 7.40 -10.34 1.76
C LEU A 25 8.02 -9.59 0.58
N ILE A 26 7.35 -9.58 -0.58
CA ILE A 26 7.81 -8.81 -1.76
C ILE A 26 7.05 -7.49 -1.95
N GLY A 27 5.87 -7.35 -1.33
CA GLY A 27 5.11 -6.11 -1.32
C GLY A 27 3.68 -6.29 -0.84
N VAL A 28 3.00 -5.18 -0.63
CA VAL A 28 1.60 -5.12 -0.18
C VAL A 28 0.86 -4.16 -1.08
N ILE A 29 -0.27 -4.61 -1.64
CA ILE A 29 -1.12 -3.78 -2.49
C ILE A 29 -2.31 -3.28 -1.64
N PRO A 30 -2.47 -1.95 -1.46
CA PRO A 30 -3.65 -1.40 -0.79
C PRO A 30 -4.90 -1.68 -1.61
N ASP A 31 -6.03 -1.84 -0.91
CA ASP A 31 -7.31 -2.03 -1.60
C ASP A 31 -7.80 -0.69 -2.16
N ASP A 32 -8.31 -0.70 -3.39
CA ASP A 32 -8.62 0.51 -4.13
C ASP A 32 -9.62 0.21 -5.26
N GLU A 33 -10.71 0.97 -5.33
CA GLU A 33 -11.75 0.80 -6.35
C GLU A 33 -11.21 0.97 -7.79
N ARG A 34 -10.13 1.76 -7.96
CA ARG A 34 -9.51 1.97 -9.28
C ARG A 34 -8.92 0.68 -9.86
N VAL A 35 -8.53 -0.28 -9.02
CA VAL A 35 -8.10 -1.62 -9.48
C VAL A 35 -9.27 -2.33 -10.17
N ILE A 36 -10.46 -2.29 -9.56
CA ILE A 36 -11.67 -2.89 -10.12
C ILE A 36 -12.06 -2.20 -11.43
N VAL A 37 -12.04 -0.86 -11.46
CA VAL A 37 -12.33 -0.07 -12.66
C VAL A 37 -11.36 -0.44 -13.80
N SER A 38 -10.05 -0.48 -13.53
CA SER A 38 -9.03 -0.84 -14.52
C SER A 38 -9.24 -2.24 -15.11
N SER A 39 -9.60 -3.21 -14.27
CA SER A 39 -9.88 -4.58 -14.70
C SER A 39 -11.10 -4.66 -15.62
N ASN A 40 -12.15 -3.88 -15.34
CA ASN A 40 -13.37 -3.86 -16.14
C ASN A 40 -13.18 -3.13 -17.48
N GLN A 41 -12.29 -2.14 -17.55
CA GLN A 41 -11.97 -1.42 -18.79
C GLN A 41 -10.97 -2.18 -19.69
N GLY A 42 -10.28 -3.18 -19.14
CA GLY A 42 -9.22 -3.89 -19.86
C GLY A 42 -7.93 -3.07 -20.03
N GLU A 43 -7.79 -1.97 -19.29
CA GLU A 43 -6.61 -1.10 -19.29
C GLU A 43 -5.86 -1.25 -17.96
N PRO A 44 -4.58 -1.66 -17.96
CA PRO A 44 -3.83 -1.83 -16.73
C PRO A 44 -3.69 -0.53 -15.92
N LEU A 45 -4.01 -0.58 -14.62
CA LEU A 45 -3.94 0.58 -13.72
C LEU A 45 -2.57 1.28 -13.70
N ILE A 46 -1.50 0.51 -13.91
CA ILE A 46 -0.12 1.03 -13.87
C ILE A 46 0.17 2.00 -15.03
N LEU A 47 -0.60 1.91 -16.13
CA LEU A 47 -0.41 2.74 -17.32
C LEU A 47 -1.14 4.08 -17.22
N SER A 48 -1.90 4.31 -16.14
CA SER A 48 -2.60 5.57 -15.93
C SER A 48 -1.62 6.73 -15.77
N GLU A 49 -1.90 7.88 -16.40
CA GLU A 49 -1.10 9.10 -16.25
C GLU A 49 -0.98 9.54 -14.78
N LYS A 50 -2.06 9.34 -14.01
CA LYS A 50 -2.07 9.67 -12.58
C LYS A 50 -1.62 8.48 -11.77
N LYS A 51 -0.44 8.60 -11.15
CA LYS A 51 0.04 7.59 -10.20
C LYS A 51 -0.97 7.33 -9.09
N THR A 52 -1.22 6.04 -8.84
CA THR A 52 -2.08 5.55 -7.77
C THR A 52 -1.26 4.76 -6.75
N LEU A 53 -1.69 4.71 -5.49
CA LEU A 53 -1.02 3.90 -4.47
C LEU A 53 -0.89 2.41 -4.86
N PRO A 54 -1.93 1.72 -5.34
CA PRO A 54 -1.78 0.35 -5.85
C PRO A 54 -0.85 0.27 -7.07
N GLY A 55 -0.86 1.24 -7.98
CA GLY A 55 0.07 1.29 -9.11
C GLY A 55 1.53 1.37 -8.65
N ILE A 56 1.83 2.28 -7.72
CA ILE A 56 3.18 2.42 -7.12
C ILE A 56 3.58 1.13 -6.38
N ALA A 57 2.65 0.49 -5.67
CA ALA A 57 2.92 -0.77 -4.98
C ALA A 57 3.30 -1.88 -5.97
N ILE A 58 2.59 -1.99 -7.09
CA ILE A 58 2.89 -2.95 -8.16
C ILE A 58 4.24 -2.65 -8.83
N GLU A 59 4.53 -1.39 -9.15
CA GLU A 59 5.84 -0.96 -9.69
C GLU A 59 6.99 -1.38 -8.75
N ASN A 60 6.85 -1.12 -7.44
CA ASN A 60 7.86 -1.50 -6.46
C ASN A 60 8.03 -3.02 -6.34
N ILE A 61 6.95 -3.80 -6.46
CA ILE A 61 7.01 -5.27 -6.47
C ILE A 61 7.79 -5.74 -7.69
N ALA A 62 7.47 -5.22 -8.88
CA ALA A 62 8.16 -5.57 -10.12
C ALA A 62 9.66 -5.28 -10.02
N ALA A 63 10.03 -4.09 -9.55
CA ALA A 63 11.44 -3.74 -9.38
C ALA A 63 12.16 -4.61 -8.33
N ARG A 64 11.49 -5.03 -7.24
CA ARG A 64 12.08 -6.01 -6.30
C ARG A 64 12.29 -7.39 -6.93
N LEU A 65 11.37 -7.83 -7.80
CA LEU A 65 11.54 -9.07 -8.57
C LEU A 65 12.73 -8.99 -9.53
N GLU A 66 13.04 -7.80 -10.04
CA GLU A 66 14.24 -7.51 -10.84
C GLU A 66 15.52 -7.31 -9.98
N GLY A 67 15.43 -7.45 -8.66
CA GLY A 67 16.56 -7.38 -7.74
C GLY A 67 16.82 -6.00 -7.11
N ALA A 68 15.96 -5.02 -7.35
CA ALA A 68 16.09 -3.70 -6.73
C ALA A 68 15.77 -3.76 -5.22
N ASN A 69 16.58 -3.08 -4.41
CA ASN A 69 16.33 -2.95 -2.97
C ASN A 69 15.54 -1.67 -2.67
N ILE A 70 14.20 -1.78 -2.67
CA ILE A 70 13.26 -0.66 -2.49
C ILE A 70 12.54 -0.81 -1.16
N SER A 71 12.50 0.25 -0.36
CA SER A 71 11.75 0.29 0.90
C SER A 71 10.25 0.05 0.70
N PHE A 72 9.60 -0.64 1.64
CA PHE A 72 8.15 -0.83 1.60
C PHE A 72 7.42 0.50 1.76
N LEU A 73 6.24 0.59 1.14
CA LEU A 73 5.33 1.71 1.36
C LEU A 73 4.78 1.63 2.78
N ASP A 74 4.76 2.76 3.47
CA ASP A 74 4.03 2.87 4.74
C ASP A 74 2.54 3.06 4.44
N LEU A 75 1.82 1.94 4.40
CA LEU A 75 0.37 1.93 4.15
C LEU A 75 -0.44 2.16 5.44
N MET A 76 0.20 2.15 6.61
CA MET A 76 -0.43 2.32 7.92
C MET A 76 -0.32 3.75 8.46
N ALA A 77 0.64 4.54 7.95
CA ALA A 77 0.73 5.96 8.19
C ALA A 77 -0.62 6.62 7.90
N GLU A 78 -1.22 7.20 8.93
CA GLU A 78 -2.25 8.21 8.70
C GLU A 78 -1.59 9.29 7.88
N HIS A 79 -2.22 9.68 6.76
CA HIS A 79 -1.75 10.80 5.95
C HIS A 79 -1.44 11.94 6.91
N ASP A 80 -0.14 12.22 7.06
CA ASP A 80 0.40 13.19 8.01
C ASP A 80 0.02 14.57 7.46
N ASN A 81 -1.26 14.90 7.58
CA ASN A 81 -1.84 16.12 7.08
C ASN A 81 -1.17 17.27 7.81
N LEU A 82 -0.84 18.35 7.11
CA LEU A 82 -0.17 19.54 7.66
C LEU A 82 -0.73 20.02 9.02
N ILE A 83 -2.00 19.71 9.32
CA ILE A 83 -2.69 19.96 10.59
C ILE A 83 -2.11 19.15 11.78
N SER A 84 -1.68 17.89 11.59
CA SER A 84 -1.02 17.08 12.64
C SER A 84 0.34 17.66 13.01
N ARG A 85 1.09 18.15 12.01
CA ARG A 85 2.39 18.83 12.20
C ARG A 85 2.24 20.18 12.90
N LEU A 86 1.23 20.96 12.53
CA LEU A 86 0.89 22.22 13.22
C LEU A 86 0.50 21.98 14.69
N ARG A 87 -0.30 20.96 15.00
CA ARG A 87 -0.69 20.65 16.38
C ARG A 87 0.48 20.24 17.29
N ARG A 88 1.55 19.66 16.76
CA ARG A 88 2.76 19.31 17.55
C ARG A 88 3.62 20.53 17.91
N LEU A 89 3.53 21.62 17.15
CA LEU A 89 4.28 22.86 17.42
C LEU A 89 3.60 23.75 18.47
N PHE A 90 2.31 23.54 18.75
CA PHE A 90 1.53 24.29 19.73
C PHE A 90 1.27 23.50 21.03
N ARG A 91 2.06 22.44 21.30
CA ARG A 91 2.06 21.72 22.57
C ARG A 91 3.41 21.82 23.24
#